data_AF-A0A0F9A151-F1
#
_entry.id   AF-A0A0F9A151-F1
#
_cell.length_a   1.000
_cell.length_b   1.000
_cell.length_c   1.000
_cell.angle_alpha   90.00
_cell.angle_beta   90.00
_cell.angle_gamma   90.00
#
_symmetry.space_group_name_H-M   'P 1'
#
loop_
_entity.id
_entity.type
_entity.pdbx_description
1 polymer ?
#
loop_
_entity_poly.entity_id
_entity_poly.type
_entity_poly.pdbx_seq_one_letter_code
_entity_poly.pdbx_strand_id
1 'polypeptide(L)' 'MPTPPHKGESKNSFISRCVSYLVKRENKTQDQALGQCYGMWRQAKGIKKKSDHLK' A
#
# COMPACT_ATOMS: atom_id res chain seq x y z
N MET A 1 -10.92 -5.06 -0.94
CA MET A 1 -9.90 -4.08 -0.50
C MET A 1 -8.68 -4.84 -0.01
N PRO A 2 -7.44 -4.43 -0.35
CA PRO A 2 -6.24 -5.02 0.25
C PRO A 2 -6.30 -4.85 1.77
N THR A 3 -6.13 -5.95 2.51
CA THR A 3 -6.13 -5.95 3.99
C THR A 3 -4.95 -5.12 4.50
N PRO A 4 -5.09 -4.37 5.61
CA PRO A 4 -3.97 -3.65 6.21
C PRO A 4 -2.80 -4.59 6.53
N PRO A 5 -1.54 -4.10 6.52
CA PRO A 5 -0.38 -4.93 6.80
C PRO A 5 -0.47 -5.52 8.21
N HIS A 6 -0.10 -6.79 8.35
CA HIS A 6 -0.18 -7.46 9.64
C HIS A 6 0.94 -6.93 10.57
N LYS A 7 0.71 -7.02 11.89
CA LYS A 7 1.71 -6.66 12.89
C LYS A 7 2.93 -7.58 12.75
N GLY A 8 4.08 -7.01 12.37
CA GLY A 8 5.32 -7.77 12.12
C GLY A 8 5.47 -8.30 10.70
N GLU A 9 4.52 -8.05 9.79
CA GLU A 9 4.69 -8.41 8.38
C GLU A 9 5.87 -7.64 7.76
N SER A 10 6.57 -8.25 6.82
CA SER A 10 7.59 -7.58 6.01
C SER A 10 6.95 -6.80 4.86
N LYS A 11 7.54 -5.66 4.50
CA LYS A 11 7.08 -4.81 3.39
C LYS A 11 6.80 -5.62 2.11
N ASN A 12 7.73 -6.48 1.71
CA ASN A 12 7.59 -7.26 0.47
C ASN A 12 6.40 -8.24 0.51
N SER A 13 6.14 -8.88 1.65
CA SER A 13 4.97 -9.76 1.81
C SER A 13 3.67 -8.99 1.60
N PHE A 14 3.56 -7.81 2.21
CA PHE A 14 2.39 -6.97 2.07
C PHE A 14 2.20 -6.49 0.62
N ILE A 15 3.27 -5.96 0.01
CA ILE A 15 3.24 -5.46 -1.37
C ILE A 15 2.84 -6.57 -2.33
N SER A 16 3.41 -7.78 -2.21
CA SER A 16 3.08 -8.91 -3.09
C SER A 16 1.61 -9.30 -3.02
N ARG A 17 1.03 -9.38 -1.81
CA ARG A 17 -0.40 -9.70 -1.62
C ARG A 17 -1.30 -8.59 -2.15
N CYS A 18 -0.96 -7.34 -1.86
CA CYS A 18 -1.73 -6.18 -2.28
C CYS A 18 -1.71 -6.01 -3.81
N VAL A 19 -0.55 -6.16 -4.46
CA VAL A 19 -0.43 -6.08 -5.92
C VAL A 19 -1.22 -7.18 -6.60
N SER A 20 -1.07 -8.43 -6.15
CA SER A 20 -1.84 -9.57 -6.67
C SER A 20 -3.35 -9.33 -6.57
N TYR A 21 -3.82 -8.75 -5.47
CA TYR A 21 -5.24 -8.40 -5.30
C TYR A 21 -5.68 -7.31 -6.30
N LEU A 22 -4.96 -6.19 -6.37
CA LEU A 22 -5.34 -5.06 -7.23
C LEU A 22 -5.30 -5.41 -8.71
N VAL A 23 -4.30 -6.18 -9.14
CA VAL A 23 -4.20 -6.63 -10.55
C VAL A 23 -5.33 -7.61 -10.88
N LYS A 24 -5.60 -8.59 -10.01
CA LYS A 24 -6.61 -9.64 -10.30
C LYS A 24 -8.05 -9.19 -10.09
N ARG A 25 -8.32 -8.30 -9.12
CA ARG A 25 -9.68 -7.92 -8.71
C ARG A 25 -10.09 -6.55 -9.22
N GLU A 26 -9.17 -5.59 -9.27
CA GLU A 26 -9.45 -4.22 -9.73
C GLU A 26 -8.98 -3.97 -11.16
N ASN A 27 -8.42 -4.98 -11.85
CA ASN A 27 -7.88 -4.86 -13.20
C ASN A 27 -6.84 -3.73 -13.34
N LYS A 28 -6.17 -3.38 -12.23
CA LYS A 28 -5.15 -2.33 -12.21
C LYS A 28 -3.87 -2.84 -12.85
N THR A 29 -3.16 -1.94 -13.50
CA THR A 29 -1.81 -2.25 -13.96
C THR A 29 -0.90 -2.50 -12.77
N GLN A 30 0.14 -3.31 -12.98
CA GLN A 30 1.11 -3.62 -11.93
C GLN A 30 1.73 -2.35 -11.33
N ASP A 31 1.95 -1.32 -12.14
CA ASP A 31 2.51 -0.03 -11.71
C ASP A 31 1.56 0.74 -10.78
N GLN A 32 0.29 0.87 -11.18
CA GLN A 32 -0.76 1.47 -10.33
C GLN A 32 -0.91 0.71 -9.01
N ALA A 33 -0.90 -0.61 -9.09
CA ALA A 33 -1.00 -1.47 -7.93
C ALA A 33 0.19 -1.28 -6.98
N LEU A 34 1.41 -1.25 -7.50
CA LEU A 34 2.63 -1.00 -6.71
C LEU A 34 2.56 0.35 -6.01
N GLY A 35 2.25 1.43 -6.74
CA GLY A 35 2.14 2.78 -6.16
C GLY A 35 1.13 2.84 -5.01
N GLN A 36 -0.04 2.24 -5.22
CA GLN A 36 -1.11 2.20 -4.21
C GLN A 36 -0.71 1.36 -2.99
N CYS A 37 -0.13 0.17 -3.19
CA CYS A 37 0.33 -0.68 -2.11
C CYS A 37 1.47 -0.03 -1.31
N TYR A 38 2.45 0.59 -1.97
CA TYR A 38 3.51 1.33 -1.26
C TYR A 38 2.95 2.54 -0.50
N GLY A 39 1.93 3.22 -1.03
CA GLY A 39 1.21 4.28 -0.32
C GLY A 39 0.51 3.77 0.95
N MET A 40 -0.23 2.68 0.85
CA MET A 40 -0.92 2.05 1.97
C MET A 40 0.06 1.57 3.05
N TRP A 41 1.15 0.92 2.66
CA TRP A 41 2.19 0.47 3.59
C TRP A 41 2.78 1.63 4.41
N ARG A 42 3.11 2.75 3.73
CA ARG A 42 3.66 3.94 4.38
C ARG A 42 2.69 4.57 5.37
N GLN A 43 1.41 4.66 4.99
CA GLN A 43 0.35 5.15 5.88
C GLN A 43 0.18 4.23 7.10
N ALA A 44 0.13 2.91 6.90
CA ALA A 44 -0.05 1.94 7.97
C ALA A 44 1.14 1.85 8.94
N LYS A 45 2.38 2.09 8.47
CA LYS A 45 3.56 2.18 9.33
C LYS A 45 3.69 3.51 10.06
N GLY A 46 2.72 4.41 9.92
CA GLY A 46 2.75 5.69 10.62
C GLY A 46 3.85 6.62 10.13
N ILE A 47 4.36 6.42 8.90
CA ILE A 47 5.16 7.44 8.23
C ILE A 47 4.19 8.54 7.78
N LYS A 48 3.65 9.27 8.76
CA LYS A 48 3.00 10.56 8.54
C LYS A 48 4.06 11.46 7.93
N LYS A 49 3.99 11.72 6.63
CA LYS A 49 4.50 13.00 6.15
C LYS A 49 3.74 14.06 6.94
N LYS A 50 4.42 14.77 7.84
CA LYS A 50 4.02 16.10 8.31
C LYS A 50 3.95 16.99 7.07
N SER A 51 2.85 17.01 6.35
CA SER A 51 2.56 17.99 5.29
C SER A 51 1.07 17.98 5.01
N ASP A 52 0.29 18.30 6.03
CA ASP A 52 -0.94 19.04 5.78
C ASP A 52 -0.80 20.35 6.55
N HIS A 53 -1.14 21.43 5.87
CA HIS A 53 -1.20 22.80 6.37
C HIS A 53 0.09 23.63 6.44
N LEU A 54 0.49 24.22 5.31
CA LEU A 54 0.90 25.63 5.34
C LEU A 54 0.47 26.38 4.08
N LYS A 55 -0.66 27.07 4.24
CA LYS A 55 -1.20 28.25 3.53
C LYS A 55 -1.50 28.14 2.04
#